data_AF-A0A3P7NBX7-F1
#
_entry.id   AF-A0A3P7NBX7-F1
#
_cell.length_a   1.000
_cell.length_b   1.000
_cell.length_c   1.000
_cell.angle_alpha   90.00
_cell.angle_beta   90.00
_cell.angle_gamma   90.00
#
_symmetry.space_group_name_H-M   'P 1'
#
loop_
_entity.id
_entity.type
_entity.pdbx_description
1 polymer ?
#
loop_
_entity_poly.entity_id
_entity_poly.type
_entity_poly.pdbx_seq_one_letter_code
_entity_poly.pdbx_strand_id
1 'polypeptide(L)'
;MESELVARVNELIELCKHAVVRPTDPLVNVSSRRNKDSHGPAQKAEAKTASSSERCREYAKVTAIYAFYTVVSRALLNAQSKILEIKAVEHKIKVAKGPRSFRRGVLMSLLQDNAKSLPLWAGKVGASPPPLCGAVGTPKPEDYVVAGDHVAALVPDPEARGSDSDTLESWILAEIVAYSADKKEFRVDDVDAEEAKV
;
A
#
# COMPACT_ATOMS: atom_id res chain seq x y z
N MET A 1 1.45 -18.33 16.50
CA MET A 1 1.91 -17.27 15.56
C MET A 1 1.76 -17.71 14.11
N GLU A 2 2.30 -18.85 13.67
CA GLU A 2 2.16 -19.28 12.26
C GLU A 2 0.71 -19.58 11.86
N SER A 3 -0.07 -20.23 12.72
CA SER A 3 -1.52 -20.43 12.48
C SER A 3 -2.29 -19.11 12.38
N GLU A 4 -1.89 -18.09 13.15
CA GLU A 4 -2.49 -16.77 13.10
C GLU A 4 -2.15 -16.06 11.78
N LEU A 5 -0.88 -16.15 11.33
CA LEU A 5 -0.46 -15.64 10.03
C LEU A 5 -1.29 -16.24 8.90
N VAL A 6 -1.45 -17.57 8.88
CA VAL A 6 -2.26 -18.27 7.87
C VAL A 6 -3.72 -17.80 7.91
N ALA A 7 -4.30 -17.62 9.09
CA ALA A 7 -5.66 -17.10 9.23
C ALA A 7 -5.79 -15.69 8.63
N ARG A 8 -4.85 -14.77 8.92
CA ARG A 8 -4.85 -13.40 8.38
C ARG A 8 -4.67 -13.35 6.87
N VAL A 9 -3.82 -14.24 6.32
CA VAL A 9 -3.66 -14.38 4.87
C VAL A 9 -4.95 -14.87 4.22
N ASN A 10 -5.63 -15.86 4.82
CA ASN A 10 -6.91 -16.34 4.31
C ASN A 10 -8.00 -15.26 4.36
N GLU A 11 -8.06 -14.46 5.44
CA GLU A 11 -8.95 -13.30 5.52
C GLU A 11 -8.69 -12.30 4.38
N LEU A 12 -7.42 -11.99 4.10
CA LEU A 12 -7.04 -11.10 3.00
C LEU A 12 -7.46 -11.68 1.64
N ILE A 13 -7.25 -12.97 1.41
CA ILE A 13 -7.65 -13.64 0.17
C ILE A 13 -9.16 -13.52 -0.05
N GLU A 14 -9.97 -13.76 0.98
CA GLU A 14 -11.43 -13.62 0.88
C GLU A 14 -11.87 -12.17 0.61
N LEU A 15 -11.26 -11.18 1.28
CA LEU A 15 -11.51 -9.76 0.99
C LEU A 15 -11.22 -9.41 -0.46
N CYS A 16 -10.10 -9.89 -1.01
CA CYS A 16 -9.72 -9.68 -2.40
C CYS A 16 -10.67 -10.37 -3.37
N LYS A 17 -11.11 -11.61 -3.08
CA LYS A 17 -12.13 -12.30 -3.90
C LYS A 17 -13.43 -11.52 -3.96
N HIS A 18 -13.92 -11.03 -2.81
CA HIS A 18 -15.15 -10.23 -2.77
C HIS A 18 -15.05 -8.91 -3.54
N ALA A 19 -13.86 -8.29 -3.59
CA ALA A 19 -13.61 -7.09 -4.37
C ALA A 19 -13.57 -7.39 -5.89
N VAL A 20 -12.94 -8.50 -6.30
CA VAL A 20 -12.73 -8.88 -7.70
C VAL A 20 -13.94 -9.58 -8.34
N VAL A 21 -14.82 -10.21 -7.56
CA VAL A 21 -16.05 -10.85 -8.08
C VAL A 21 -17.15 -9.83 -8.43
N ARG A 22 -16.98 -8.55 -8.07
CA ARG A 22 -17.88 -7.46 -8.48
C ARG A 22 -17.31 -6.62 -9.62
N PRO A 23 -17.13 -7.20 -10.81
CA PRO A 23 -17.55 -6.44 -11.99
C PRO A 23 -18.20 -7.35 -13.05
N THR A 24 -19.53 -7.32 -13.11
CA THR A 24 -20.25 -7.47 -14.37
C THR A 24 -21.10 -6.21 -14.57
N ASP A 25 -20.57 -5.37 -15.44
CA ASP A 25 -21.06 -4.12 -16.02
C ASP A 25 -22.54 -3.73 -15.83
N PRO A 26 -22.81 -2.51 -15.29
CA PRO A 26 -23.98 -1.75 -15.70
C PRO A 26 -23.82 -1.10 -17.09
N LEU A 27 -22.62 -1.07 -17.67
CA LEU A 27 -22.31 -0.29 -18.88
C LEU A 27 -22.39 -1.07 -20.21
N VAL A 28 -22.33 -2.40 -20.22
CA VAL A 28 -22.26 -3.19 -21.46
C VAL A 28 -23.63 -3.40 -22.12
N ASN A 29 -24.74 -3.25 -21.40
CA ASN A 29 -26.06 -3.59 -21.93
C ASN A 29 -26.82 -2.48 -22.67
N VAL A 30 -26.24 -1.30 -22.92
CA VAL A 30 -27.00 -0.16 -23.48
C VAL A 30 -26.39 0.43 -24.77
N SER A 31 -25.43 -0.26 -25.39
CA SER A 31 -24.91 0.14 -26.71
C SER A 31 -25.68 -0.50 -27.89
N SER A 32 -26.60 -1.44 -27.63
CA SER A 32 -27.18 -2.31 -28.67
C SER A 32 -28.61 -1.96 -29.13
N ARG A 33 -29.14 -0.77 -28.82
CA ARG A 33 -30.49 -0.34 -29.27
C ARG A 33 -30.52 1.04 -29.93
N ARG A 34 -29.63 1.29 -30.89
CA ARG A 34 -29.82 2.36 -31.90
C ARG A 34 -29.57 1.79 -33.30
N ASN A 35 -30.60 1.21 -33.89
CA ASN A 35 -30.88 1.34 -35.33
C ASN A 35 -32.08 0.47 -35.70
N LYS A 36 -33.25 1.08 -35.64
CA LYS A 36 -34.41 0.86 -36.50
C LYS A 36 -35.48 1.78 -35.93
N ASP A 37 -35.71 2.90 -36.60
CA ASP A 37 -37.07 3.28 -36.97
C ASP A 37 -37.02 4.37 -38.05
N SER A 38 -37.81 4.07 -39.07
CA SER A 38 -37.98 4.71 -40.36
C SER A 38 -38.80 6.01 -40.27
N HIS A 39 -38.70 6.79 -41.34
CA HIS A 39 -39.34 8.08 -41.61
C HIS A 39 -40.80 8.24 -41.16
N GLY A 40 -41.08 9.36 -40.50
CA GLY A 40 -42.41 9.97 -40.38
C GLY A 40 -42.31 11.38 -39.75
N PRO A 41 -42.94 12.43 -40.30
CA PRO A 41 -42.83 13.79 -39.74
C PRO A 41 -44.00 14.07 -38.81
N ALA A 42 -43.77 14.21 -37.50
CA ALA A 42 -44.76 14.77 -36.59
C ALA A 42 -44.16 15.25 -35.25
N GLN A 43 -44.44 16.52 -34.96
CA GLN A 43 -44.64 17.12 -33.63
C GLN A 43 -43.43 17.66 -32.83
N LYS A 44 -43.45 18.99 -32.68
CA LYS A 44 -42.42 19.86 -32.07
C LYS A 44 -42.67 20.16 -30.59
N ALA A 45 -43.43 19.31 -29.88
CA ALA A 45 -43.83 19.54 -28.48
C ALA A 45 -43.08 18.68 -27.44
N GLU A 46 -42.29 17.69 -27.86
CA GLU A 46 -41.66 16.70 -26.95
C GLU A 46 -40.20 17.01 -26.54
N ALA A 47 -39.59 18.06 -27.09
CA ALA A 47 -38.16 18.32 -26.91
C ALA A 47 -37.76 18.73 -25.47
N LYS A 48 -38.68 19.32 -24.69
CA LYS A 48 -38.37 19.78 -23.31
C LYS A 48 -38.46 18.68 -22.25
N THR A 49 -39.34 17.69 -22.43
CA THR A 49 -39.49 16.54 -21.51
C THR A 49 -38.44 15.48 -21.75
N ALA A 50 -38.03 15.25 -23.00
CA ALA A 50 -36.93 14.35 -23.36
C ALA A 50 -35.59 14.78 -22.71
N SER A 51 -35.27 16.08 -22.73
CA SER A 51 -34.05 16.66 -22.11
C SER A 51 -33.98 16.48 -20.58
N SER A 52 -35.11 16.50 -19.88
CA SER A 52 -35.16 16.27 -18.43
C SER A 52 -34.97 14.79 -18.08
N SER A 53 -35.55 13.90 -18.89
CA SER A 53 -35.42 12.44 -18.78
C SER A 53 -33.99 11.95 -19.06
N GLU A 54 -33.32 12.52 -20.06
CA GLU A 54 -31.91 12.23 -20.37
C GLU A 54 -30.98 12.65 -19.24
N ARG A 55 -31.17 13.86 -18.68
CA ARG A 55 -30.42 14.31 -17.50
C ARG A 55 -30.65 13.41 -16.30
N CYS A 56 -31.88 13.00 -16.00
CA CYS A 56 -32.16 12.05 -14.92
C CYS A 56 -31.44 10.71 -15.12
N ARG A 57 -31.39 10.20 -16.35
CA ARG A 57 -30.64 8.97 -16.68
C ARG A 57 -29.14 9.15 -16.51
N GLU A 58 -28.60 10.30 -16.88
CA GLU A 58 -27.18 10.61 -16.76
C GLU A 58 -26.76 10.76 -15.30
N TYR A 59 -27.53 11.49 -14.49
CA TYR A 59 -27.32 11.56 -13.03
C TYR A 59 -27.40 10.18 -12.35
N ALA A 60 -28.34 9.32 -12.77
CA ALA A 60 -28.42 7.95 -12.24
C ALA A 60 -27.17 7.12 -12.59
N LYS A 61 -26.62 7.26 -13.80
CA LYS A 61 -25.36 6.61 -14.21
C LYS A 61 -24.19 7.10 -13.36
N VAL A 62 -24.04 8.42 -13.21
CA VAL A 62 -22.96 9.02 -12.39
C VAL A 62 -23.05 8.54 -10.95
N THR A 63 -24.27 8.49 -10.39
CA THR A 63 -24.51 8.00 -9.02
C THR A 63 -24.13 6.52 -8.87
N ALA A 64 -24.49 5.68 -9.85
CA ALA A 64 -24.13 4.26 -9.84
C ALA A 64 -22.61 4.04 -9.94
N ILE A 65 -21.91 4.81 -10.77
CA ILE A 65 -20.44 4.77 -10.88
C ILE A 65 -19.79 5.19 -9.56
N TYR A 66 -20.28 6.27 -8.94
CA TYR A 66 -19.74 6.74 -7.67
C TYR A 66 -19.96 5.73 -6.54
N ALA A 67 -21.15 5.11 -6.48
CA ALA A 67 -21.45 4.06 -5.52
C ALA A 67 -20.54 2.83 -5.71
N PHE A 68 -20.30 2.43 -6.97
CA PHE A 68 -19.36 1.35 -7.30
C PHE A 68 -17.93 1.68 -6.86
N TYR A 69 -17.42 2.86 -7.24
CA TYR A 69 -16.09 3.32 -6.85
C TYR A 69 -15.90 3.33 -5.33
N THR A 70 -16.92 3.78 -4.60
CA THR A 70 -16.90 3.82 -3.12
C THR A 70 -16.75 2.42 -2.52
N VAL A 71 -17.45 1.42 -3.07
CA VAL A 71 -17.35 0.03 -2.61
C VAL A 71 -15.96 -0.55 -2.88
N VAL A 72 -15.42 -0.36 -4.09
CA VAL A 72 -14.09 -0.85 -4.46
C VAL A 72 -13.00 -0.16 -3.64
N SER A 73 -13.05 1.16 -3.53
CA SER A 73 -12.11 1.95 -2.72
C SER A 73 -12.08 1.47 -1.26
N ARG A 74 -13.26 1.23 -0.65
CA ARG A 74 -13.34 0.69 0.71
C ARG A 74 -12.73 -0.70 0.82
N ALA A 75 -12.98 -1.58 -0.14
CA ALA A 75 -12.42 -2.94 -0.13
C ALA A 75 -10.88 -2.92 -0.23
N LEU A 76 -10.32 -2.05 -1.08
CA LEU A 76 -8.87 -1.87 -1.21
C LEU A 76 -8.23 -1.33 0.08
N LEU A 77 -8.85 -0.32 0.72
CA LEU A 77 -8.36 0.21 2.00
C LEU A 77 -8.39 -0.85 3.11
N ASN A 78 -9.43 -1.68 3.15
CA ASN A 78 -9.51 -2.80 4.10
C ASN A 78 -8.42 -3.85 3.84
N ALA A 79 -8.17 -4.19 2.58
CA ALA A 79 -7.10 -5.11 2.20
C ALA A 79 -5.72 -4.56 2.59
N GLN A 80 -5.48 -3.27 2.36
CA GLN A 80 -4.26 -2.58 2.77
C GLN A 80 -4.04 -2.67 4.29
N SER A 81 -5.09 -2.41 5.09
CA SER A 81 -5.03 -2.56 6.55
C SER A 81 -4.65 -3.98 6.96
N LYS A 82 -5.24 -4.99 6.30
CA LYS A 82 -4.96 -6.40 6.59
C LYS A 82 -3.53 -6.80 6.23
N ILE A 83 -2.96 -6.25 5.17
CA ILE A 83 -1.54 -6.43 4.81
C ILE A 83 -0.62 -5.91 5.91
N LEU A 84 -0.94 -4.75 6.51
CA LEU A 84 -0.15 -4.20 7.63
C LEU A 84 -0.20 -5.11 8.86
N GLU A 85 -1.37 -5.68 9.17
CA GLU A 85 -1.50 -6.68 10.24
C GLU A 85 -0.64 -7.93 9.97
N ILE A 86 -0.64 -8.43 8.74
CA ILE A 86 0.19 -9.58 8.32
C ILE A 86 1.66 -9.27 8.54
N LYS A 87 2.16 -8.13 8.06
CA LYS A 87 3.56 -7.70 8.24
C LYS A 87 3.94 -7.62 9.72
N ALA A 88 3.05 -7.13 10.57
CA ALA A 88 3.29 -7.10 12.01
C ALA A 88 3.41 -8.51 12.64
N VAL A 89 2.61 -9.48 12.19
CA VAL A 89 2.71 -10.88 12.64
C VAL A 89 3.99 -11.54 12.11
N GLU A 90 4.36 -11.29 10.85
CA GLU A 90 5.61 -11.79 10.26
C GLU A 90 6.84 -11.29 11.02
N HIS A 91 6.86 -10.01 11.38
CA HIS A 91 7.92 -9.44 12.22
C HIS A 91 8.00 -10.13 13.60
N LYS A 92 6.86 -10.35 14.28
CA LYS A 92 6.84 -11.10 15.56
C LYS A 92 7.39 -12.52 15.42
N ILE A 93 7.06 -13.21 14.32
CA ILE A 93 7.60 -14.54 14.03
C ILE A 93 9.11 -14.48 13.79
N LYS A 94 9.58 -13.48 13.04
CA LYS A 94 11.02 -13.27 12.79
C LYS A 94 11.77 -13.08 14.10
N VAL A 95 11.31 -12.17 14.96
CA VAL A 95 11.93 -11.92 16.28
C VAL A 95 11.97 -13.20 17.13
N ALA A 96 10.88 -13.99 17.13
CA ALA A 96 10.82 -15.23 17.90
C ALA A 96 11.72 -16.35 17.36
N LYS A 97 11.97 -16.40 16.04
CA LYS A 97 12.85 -17.39 15.41
C LYS A 97 14.33 -17.00 15.45
N GLY A 98 14.62 -15.73 15.73
CA GLY A 98 15.97 -15.18 15.74
C GLY A 98 16.43 -14.68 14.37
N PRO A 99 17.68 -14.20 14.29
CA PRO A 99 18.28 -13.71 13.05
C PRO A 99 18.21 -14.77 11.95
N ARG A 100 18.06 -14.32 10.70
CA ARG A 100 18.15 -15.18 9.52
C ARG A 100 19.26 -14.63 8.64
N SER A 101 20.38 -15.33 8.55
CA SER A 101 21.35 -15.10 7.48
C SER A 101 20.72 -15.45 6.12
N PHE A 102 20.73 -14.48 5.20
CA PHE A 102 20.37 -14.67 3.81
C PHE A 102 21.63 -14.57 2.95
N ARG A 103 21.77 -15.46 1.97
CA ARG A 103 22.74 -15.23 0.91
C ARG A 103 22.38 -13.93 0.19
N ARG A 104 23.36 -13.08 -0.11
CA ARG A 104 23.18 -11.79 -0.82
C ARG A 104 22.18 -11.82 -1.99
N GLY A 105 22.25 -12.84 -2.86
CA GLY A 105 21.32 -12.95 -3.99
C GLY A 105 19.85 -13.09 -3.57
N VAL A 106 19.59 -13.88 -2.52
CA VAL A 106 18.25 -14.07 -1.95
C VAL A 106 17.79 -12.78 -1.25
N LEU A 107 18.70 -12.16 -0.50
CA LEU A 107 18.40 -10.89 0.17
C LEU A 107 18.00 -9.81 -0.82
N MET A 108 18.75 -9.65 -1.91
CA MET A 108 18.44 -8.66 -2.95
C MET A 108 17.07 -8.92 -3.61
N SER A 109 16.73 -10.18 -3.89
CA SER A 109 15.39 -10.51 -4.39
C SER A 109 14.30 -10.15 -3.39
N LEU A 110 14.51 -10.45 -2.10
CA LEU A 110 13.55 -10.09 -1.05
C LEU A 110 13.37 -8.57 -0.92
N LEU A 111 14.46 -7.79 -0.97
CA LEU A 111 14.41 -6.33 -0.94
C LEU A 111 13.65 -5.76 -2.15
N GLN A 112 13.87 -6.32 -3.34
CA GLN A 112 13.12 -5.92 -4.54
C GLN A 112 11.63 -6.21 -4.41
N ASP A 113 11.26 -7.36 -3.86
CA ASP A 113 9.86 -7.73 -3.68
C ASP A 113 9.20 -6.92 -2.56
N ASN A 114 9.95 -6.58 -1.51
CA ASN A 114 9.51 -5.63 -0.49
C ASN A 114 9.23 -4.25 -1.09
N ALA A 115 10.10 -3.74 -1.97
CA ALA A 115 9.89 -2.47 -2.65
C ALA A 115 8.66 -2.48 -3.57
N LYS A 116 8.45 -3.56 -4.34
CA LYS A 116 7.27 -3.73 -5.22
C LYS A 116 5.95 -3.82 -4.44
N SER A 117 6.00 -4.33 -3.20
CA SER A 117 4.83 -4.52 -2.35
C SER A 117 4.52 -3.32 -1.44
N LEU A 118 5.24 -2.19 -1.61
CA LEU A 118 4.89 -0.95 -0.91
C LEU A 118 3.50 -0.48 -1.37
N PRO A 119 2.58 -0.21 -0.43
CA PRO A 119 1.23 0.17 -0.79
C PRO A 119 1.19 1.59 -1.38
N LEU A 120 0.40 1.78 -2.42
CA LEU A 120 0.17 3.09 -3.01
C LEU A 120 -0.69 3.94 -2.07
N TRP A 121 -0.30 5.21 -1.86
CA TRP A 121 -1.16 6.18 -1.20
C TRP A 121 -2.33 6.59 -2.10
N ALA A 122 -3.56 6.37 -1.62
CA ALA A 122 -4.80 6.72 -2.31
C ALA A 122 -5.62 7.72 -1.47
N GLY A 123 -5.18 8.98 -1.45
CA GLY A 123 -5.85 10.06 -0.72
C GLY A 123 -7.17 10.50 -1.36
N LYS A 124 -8.02 11.17 -0.55
CA LYS A 124 -9.22 11.84 -1.05
C LYS A 124 -8.86 13.09 -1.87
N VAL A 125 -9.80 13.56 -2.69
CA VAL A 125 -9.64 14.82 -3.43
C VAL A 125 -9.35 15.97 -2.46
N GLY A 126 -8.27 16.70 -2.71
CA GLY A 126 -7.82 17.82 -1.86
C GLY A 126 -7.04 17.41 -0.60
N ALA A 127 -6.82 16.11 -0.35
CA ALA A 127 -6.00 15.66 0.76
C ALA A 127 -4.51 15.71 0.41
N SER A 128 -3.70 16.21 1.35
CA SER A 128 -2.24 16.12 1.25
C SER A 128 -1.76 14.70 1.59
N PRO A 129 -0.65 14.24 0.98
CA PRO A 129 -0.03 12.98 1.37
C PRO A 129 0.43 13.01 2.83
N PRO A 130 0.29 11.91 3.58
CA PRO A 130 0.73 11.84 4.97
C PRO A 130 2.27 11.79 5.07
N PRO A 131 2.84 11.96 6.28
CA PRO A 131 4.27 11.77 6.50
C PRO A 131 4.74 10.36 6.10
N LEU A 132 5.98 10.26 5.61
CA LEU A 132 6.60 9.05 5.07
C LEU A 132 5.96 8.51 3.77
N CYS A 133 4.99 9.24 3.20
CA CYS A 133 4.49 8.95 1.86
C CYS A 133 5.46 9.48 0.80
N GLY A 134 6.23 8.61 0.16
CA GLY A 134 7.18 8.99 -0.88
C GLY A 134 8.25 9.94 -0.32
N ALA A 135 8.37 11.14 -0.88
CA ALA A 135 9.36 12.14 -0.46
C ALA A 135 8.90 13.02 0.72
N VAL A 136 7.71 12.79 1.29
CA VAL A 136 7.16 13.61 2.38
C VAL A 136 7.85 13.24 3.70
N GLY A 137 8.69 14.14 4.22
CA GLY A 137 9.38 13.96 5.49
C GLY A 137 8.49 14.15 6.72
N THR A 138 9.03 13.81 7.90
CA THR A 138 8.43 14.07 9.22
C THR A 138 9.46 14.70 10.15
N PRO A 139 9.09 15.72 10.95
CA PRO A 139 9.98 16.28 11.96
C PRO A 139 10.08 15.41 13.23
N LYS A 140 9.20 14.41 13.37
CA LYS A 140 9.12 13.51 14.53
C LYS A 140 9.08 12.05 14.07
N PRO A 141 10.19 11.48 13.60
CA PRO A 141 10.23 10.10 13.12
C PRO A 141 9.81 9.08 14.20
N GLU A 142 10.07 9.36 15.47
CA GLU A 142 9.73 8.49 16.60
C GLU A 142 8.22 8.22 16.77
N ASP A 143 7.36 9.10 16.24
CA ASP A 143 5.91 8.95 16.31
C ASP A 143 5.36 7.98 15.23
N TYR A 144 6.15 7.70 14.19
CA TYR A 144 5.70 6.96 12.99
C TYR A 144 6.38 5.62 12.82
N VAL A 145 7.61 5.50 13.30
CA VAL A 145 8.46 4.36 13.02
C VAL A 145 8.38 3.33 14.14
N VAL A 146 8.23 2.06 13.78
CA VAL A 146 8.08 0.95 14.72
C VAL A 146 9.15 -0.13 14.52
N ALA A 147 9.26 -1.05 15.48
CA ALA A 147 10.13 -2.20 15.33
C ALA A 147 9.73 -3.05 14.11
N GLY A 148 10.72 -3.40 13.28
CA GLY A 148 10.55 -4.08 12.00
C GLY A 148 10.56 -3.16 10.77
N ASP A 149 10.48 -1.84 10.97
CA ASP A 149 10.58 -0.89 9.86
C ASP A 149 12.02 -0.81 9.34
N HIS A 150 12.14 -0.65 8.03
CA HIS A 150 13.43 -0.48 7.36
C HIS A 150 13.78 1.00 7.30
N VAL A 151 15.03 1.32 7.63
CA VAL A 151 15.55 2.69 7.67
C VAL A 151 16.93 2.77 7.03
N ALA A 152 17.26 3.96 6.53
CA ALA A 152 18.64 4.32 6.26
C ALA A 152 19.27 4.75 7.59
N ALA A 153 20.31 4.06 8.02
CA ALA A 153 21.07 4.40 9.23
C ALA A 153 22.46 4.90 8.83
N LEU A 154 22.88 6.02 9.40
CA LEU A 154 24.21 6.56 9.23
C LEU A 154 25.11 5.95 10.29
N VAL A 155 26.12 5.19 9.86
CA VAL A 155 27.03 4.47 10.75
C VAL A 155 28.48 4.84 10.43
N PRO A 156 29.41 4.80 11.41
CA PRO A 156 30.83 4.93 11.12
C PRO A 156 31.29 3.87 10.12
N ASP A 157 32.09 4.26 9.14
CA ASP A 157 32.62 3.35 8.12
C ASP A 157 33.61 2.36 8.78
N PRO A 158 33.29 1.05 8.79
CA PRO A 158 34.15 0.05 9.41
C PRO A 158 35.50 -0.13 8.69
N GLU A 159 35.63 0.34 7.45
CA GLU A 159 36.87 0.24 6.67
C GLU A 159 37.79 1.47 6.83
N ALA A 160 37.33 2.52 7.53
CA ALA A 160 38.11 3.72 7.77
C ALA A 160 39.26 3.44 8.77
N ARG A 161 40.41 3.02 8.25
CA ARG A 161 41.64 2.80 9.04
C ARG A 161 42.53 4.05 8.99
N GLY A 162 42.67 4.78 10.10
CA GLY A 162 43.59 5.91 10.25
C GLY A 162 43.08 7.02 11.16
N SER A 163 43.86 8.09 11.35
CA SER A 163 43.49 9.28 12.15
C SER A 163 42.29 10.05 11.61
N ASP A 164 41.85 9.73 10.39
CA ASP A 164 40.70 10.34 9.70
C ASP A 164 39.43 9.48 9.83
N SER A 165 39.50 8.40 10.63
CA SER A 165 38.43 7.42 10.87
C SER A 165 37.15 8.04 11.45
N ASP A 166 37.28 9.10 12.24
CA ASP A 166 36.15 9.80 12.85
C ASP A 166 35.28 10.59 11.85
N THR A 167 35.64 10.62 10.56
CA THR A 167 34.96 11.46 9.55
C THR A 167 34.30 10.72 8.40
N LEU A 168 34.48 9.39 8.31
CA LEU A 168 33.88 8.60 7.24
C LEU A 168 32.66 7.89 7.79
N GLU A 169 31.48 8.41 7.48
CA GLU A 169 30.20 7.80 7.79
C GLU A 169 29.59 7.21 6.50
N SER A 170 28.90 6.09 6.63
CA SER A 170 28.25 5.38 5.53
C SER A 170 26.78 5.13 5.86
N TRP A 171 25.92 5.26 4.85
CA TRP A 171 24.50 4.93 4.98
C TRP A 171 24.29 3.45 4.69
N ILE A 172 23.70 2.74 5.64
CA ILE A 172 23.30 1.34 5.50
C ILE A 172 21.79 1.20 5.52
N LEU A 173 21.28 0.12 4.91
CA LEU A 173 19.90 -0.30 5.10
C LEU A 173 19.83 -1.16 6.37
N ALA A 174 19.06 -0.69 7.34
CA ALA A 174 18.92 -1.33 8.63
C ALA A 174 17.45 -1.55 9.00
N GLU A 175 17.18 -2.46 9.92
CA GLU A 175 15.86 -2.71 10.50
C GLU A 175 15.82 -2.23 11.94
N ILE A 176 14.74 -1.56 12.34
CA ILE A 176 14.59 -1.09 13.72
C ILE A 176 14.22 -2.24 14.63
N VAL A 177 14.99 -2.37 15.72
CA VAL A 177 14.74 -3.33 16.79
C VAL A 177 13.92 -2.69 17.90
N ALA A 178 14.31 -1.49 18.32
CA ALA A 178 13.68 -0.77 19.42
C ALA A 178 14.02 0.72 19.39
N TYR A 179 13.17 1.53 20.03
CA TYR A 179 13.44 2.94 20.30
C TYR A 179 13.49 3.17 21.81
N SER A 180 14.54 3.86 22.27
CA SER A 180 14.67 4.28 23.67
C SER A 180 14.29 5.74 23.81
N ALA A 181 13.13 6.01 24.40
CA ALA A 181 12.64 7.38 24.60
C ALA A 181 13.55 8.21 25.53
N ASP A 182 14.18 7.57 26.51
CA ASP A 182 15.05 8.25 27.49
C ASP A 182 16.31 8.81 26.82
N LYS A 183 16.91 8.04 25.90
CA LYS A 183 18.14 8.42 25.20
C LYS A 183 17.86 9.09 23.84
N LYS A 184 16.63 8.98 23.34
CA LYS A 184 16.23 9.34 21.97
C LYS A 184 17.06 8.61 20.91
N GLU A 185 17.37 7.34 21.18
CA GLU A 185 18.22 6.50 20.33
C GLU A 185 17.40 5.35 19.74
N PHE A 186 17.60 5.10 18.44
CA PHE A 186 17.11 3.90 17.78
C PHE A 186 18.18 2.81 17.85
N ARG A 187 17.78 1.60 18.24
CA ARG A 187 18.56 0.40 18.00
C ARG A 187 18.15 -0.18 16.65
N VAL A 188 19.12 -0.37 15.79
CA VAL A 188 18.94 -0.93 14.45
C VAL A 188 19.89 -2.10 14.22
N ASP A 189 19.44 -3.08 13.43
CA ASP A 189 20.24 -4.20 12.97
C ASP A 189 20.49 -4.06 11.46
N ASP A 190 21.73 -4.28 11.02
CA ASP A 190 22.09 -4.27 9.60
C ASP A 190 21.44 -5.46 8.87
N VAL A 191 20.81 -5.18 7.72
CA VAL A 191 20.08 -6.17 6.92
C VAL A 191 21.01 -7.10 6.12
N ASP A 192 22.24 -6.67 5.80
CA ASP A 192 23.28 -7.51 5.12
C ASP A 192 24.32 -8.06 6.11
N ALA A 193 24.07 -7.98 7.43
CA ALA A 193 24.97 -8.56 8.42
C ALA A 193 25.02 -10.09 8.27
N GLU A 194 26.15 -10.59 7.80
CA GLU A 194 26.45 -12.01 7.84
C GLU A 194 26.61 -12.44 9.31
N GLU A 195 25.87 -13.49 9.72
CA GLU A 195 26.02 -14.05 11.06
C GLU A 195 27.50 -14.40 11.28
N ALA A 196 28.12 -13.76 12.28
CA ALA A 196 29.46 -14.13 12.70
C ALA A 196 29.41 -15.62 13.07
N LYS A 197 30.00 -16.48 12.23
CA LYS A 197 30.17 -17.90 12.50
C LYS A 197 30.83 -18.03 13.87
N VAL A 198 30.05 -18.42 14.87
CA VAL A 198 30.56 -18.93 16.15
C VAL A 198 31.02 -20.36 15.93
#